data_AF-A0AAW6Q154-F1
#
_entry.id   AF-A0AAW6Q154-F1
#
_cell.length_a   1.000
_cell.length_b   1.000
_cell.length_c   1.000
_cell.angle_alpha   90.00
_cell.angle_beta   90.00
_cell.angle_gamma   90.00
#
_symmetry.space_group_name_H-M   'P 1'
#
loop_
_entity.id
_entity.type
_entity.pdbx_description
1 polymer ?
#
loop_
_entity_poly.entity_id
_entity_poly.type
_entity_poly.pdbx_seq_one_letter_code
_entity_poly.pdbx_strand_id
1 'polypeptide(L)'
;MIIADMQERISELESQPASNSQLYPIWINPLLKAQAHFDQQVAARYAVLPAIQPQSKTLHRLSLDVARLLLLYETRTFRSLAVYIVEMDDHTFGQLDRQILQGFADLAGQWPQHTDELVRLKRKCDFIRPRLLQYDLGWVPGSAALYLGQIAEGLNRLDVQ
;
A
#
# COMPACT_ATOMS: atom_id res chain seq x y z
N MET A 1 15.26 -7.97 12.93
CA MET A 1 15.00 -9.31 12.35
C MET A 1 14.26 -9.20 11.01
N ILE A 2 13.12 -8.51 10.90
CA ILE A 2 12.36 -8.41 9.62
C ILE A 2 13.06 -7.57 8.54
N ILE A 3 13.69 -6.45 8.90
CA ILE A 3 14.46 -5.63 7.93
C ILE A 3 15.63 -6.43 7.34
N ALA A 4 16.28 -7.27 8.14
CA ALA A 4 17.37 -8.13 7.67
C ALA A 4 16.86 -9.21 6.71
N ASP A 5 15.72 -9.84 7.00
CA ASP A 5 15.05 -10.80 6.11
C ASP A 5 14.64 -10.15 4.76
N MET A 6 14.16 -8.89 4.78
CA MET A 6 13.88 -8.15 3.55
C MET A 6 15.14 -7.84 2.75
N GLN A 7 16.21 -7.38 3.41
CA GLN A 7 17.48 -7.08 2.74
C GLN A 7 18.11 -8.32 2.10
N GLU A 8 18.03 -9.46 2.78
CA GLU A 8 18.47 -10.75 2.26
C GLU A 8 17.68 -11.13 1.00
N ARG A 9 16.34 -11.06 1.04
CA ARG A 9 15.47 -11.38 -0.11
C ARG A 9 15.67 -10.43 -1.30
N ILE A 10 15.93 -9.15 -1.06
CA ILE A 10 16.27 -8.19 -2.11
C ILE A 10 17.61 -8.58 -2.74
N SER A 11 18.63 -8.86 -1.92
CA SER A 11 19.95 -9.26 -2.39
C SER A 11 19.89 -10.56 -3.21
N GLU A 12 19.08 -11.53 -2.76
CA GLU A 12 18.82 -12.77 -3.49
C GLU A 12 18.18 -12.49 -4.85
N LEU A 13 17.17 -11.63 -4.93
CA LEU A 13 16.50 -11.26 -6.18
C LEU A 13 17.44 -10.52 -7.15
N GLU A 14 18.23 -9.57 -6.65
CA GLU A 14 19.19 -8.79 -7.46
C GLU A 14 20.36 -9.64 -7.97
N SER A 15 20.71 -10.71 -7.27
CA SER A 15 21.76 -11.65 -7.69
C SER A 15 21.34 -12.56 -8.86
N GLN A 16 20.06 -12.58 -9.22
CA GLN A 16 19.56 -13.50 -10.23
C GLN A 16 19.95 -13.08 -11.65
N PRO A 17 20.34 -14.03 -12.51
CA PRO A 17 20.75 -13.71 -13.86
C PRO A 17 19.55 -13.31 -14.73
N ALA A 18 19.69 -12.22 -15.48
CA ALA A 18 18.65 -11.72 -16.39
C ALA A 18 18.25 -12.75 -17.48
N SER A 19 19.13 -13.70 -17.80
CA SER A 19 18.86 -14.81 -18.73
C SER A 19 17.72 -15.72 -18.27
N ASN A 20 17.36 -15.68 -16.98
CA ASN A 20 16.36 -16.54 -16.36
C ASN A 20 15.09 -15.76 -15.98
N SER A 21 14.74 -14.70 -16.74
CA SER A 21 13.58 -13.85 -16.49
C SER A 21 12.25 -14.60 -16.28
N GLN A 22 12.10 -15.77 -16.89
CA GLN A 22 10.97 -16.68 -16.69
C GLN A 22 10.80 -17.18 -15.24
N LEU A 23 11.86 -17.16 -14.42
CA LEU A 23 11.84 -17.54 -13.01
C LEU A 23 11.59 -16.36 -12.07
N TYR A 24 11.50 -15.12 -12.58
CA TYR A 24 11.29 -13.92 -11.76
C TYR A 24 10.09 -14.02 -10.82
N PRO A 25 8.93 -14.58 -11.24
CA PRO A 25 7.83 -14.80 -10.31
C PRO A 25 8.20 -15.67 -9.10
N ILE A 26 9.03 -16.70 -9.29
CA ILE A 26 9.48 -17.59 -8.20
C ILE A 26 10.35 -16.81 -7.22
N TRP A 27 11.18 -15.89 -7.70
CA TRP A 27 12.13 -15.13 -6.88
C TRP A 27 11.52 -13.92 -6.19
N ILE A 28 10.56 -13.24 -6.82
CA ILE A 28 9.92 -12.06 -6.23
C ILE A 28 8.85 -12.44 -5.19
N ASN A 29 8.24 -13.63 -5.31
CA ASN A 29 7.18 -14.09 -4.40
C ASN A 29 7.59 -14.13 -2.91
N PRO A 30 8.77 -14.67 -2.53
CA PRO A 30 9.25 -14.59 -1.16
C PRO A 30 9.36 -13.15 -0.63
N LEU A 31 9.83 -12.21 -1.46
CA LEU A 31 9.94 -10.80 -1.09
C LEU A 31 8.57 -10.16 -0.86
N LEU A 32 7.61 -10.40 -1.76
CA LEU A 32 6.23 -9.92 -1.63
C LEU A 32 5.56 -10.46 -0.36
N LYS A 33 5.80 -11.74 -0.03
CA LYS A 33 5.32 -12.35 1.21
C LYS A 33 5.93 -11.71 2.45
N ALA A 34 7.24 -11.44 2.43
CA ALA A 34 7.91 -10.75 3.53
C ALA A 34 7.39 -9.32 3.72
N GLN A 35 7.12 -8.59 2.62
CA GLN A 35 6.47 -7.28 2.64
C GLN A 35 5.08 -7.33 3.27
N ALA A 36 4.21 -8.24 2.82
CA ALA A 36 2.87 -8.36 3.39
C ALA A 36 2.91 -8.68 4.89
N HIS A 37 3.81 -9.57 5.33
CA HIS A 37 3.98 -9.90 6.74
C HIS A 37 4.55 -8.73 7.57
N PHE A 38 5.43 -7.92 6.98
CA PHE A 38 5.92 -6.69 7.60
C PHE A 38 4.76 -5.69 7.78
N ASP A 39 3.98 -5.44 6.74
CA ASP A 39 2.85 -4.51 6.76
C ASP A 39 1.80 -4.90 7.82
N GLN A 40 1.50 -6.20 7.95
CA GLN A 40 0.60 -6.70 8.99
C GLN A 40 1.14 -6.43 10.41
N GLN A 41 2.43 -6.64 10.64
CA GLN A 41 3.05 -6.36 11.94
C GLN A 41 3.10 -4.87 12.24
N VAL A 42 3.35 -4.03 11.24
CA VAL A 42 3.30 -2.57 11.37
C VAL A 42 1.87 -2.13 11.72
N ALA A 43 0.85 -2.66 11.04
CA ALA A 43 -0.55 -2.37 11.35
C ALA A 43 -0.89 -2.75 12.80
N ALA A 44 -0.48 -3.93 13.25
CA ALA A 44 -0.69 -4.38 14.63
C ALA A 44 0.02 -3.48 15.65
N ARG A 45 1.23 -3.00 15.33
CA ARG A 45 1.97 -2.07 16.18
C ARG A 45 1.28 -0.70 16.26
N TYR A 46 0.84 -0.14 15.14
CA TYR A 46 0.11 1.13 15.15
C TYR A 46 -1.20 1.05 15.93
N ALA A 47 -1.88 -0.11 15.93
CA ALA A 47 -3.10 -0.30 16.71
C ALA A 47 -2.87 -0.15 18.23
N VAL A 48 -1.73 -0.60 18.74
CA VAL A 48 -1.41 -0.62 20.18
C VAL A 48 -0.52 0.53 20.65
N LEU A 49 0.17 1.23 19.73
CA LEU A 49 1.01 2.37 20.07
C LEU A 49 0.15 3.51 20.65
N PRO A 50 0.51 4.04 21.84
CA PRO A 50 -0.03 5.30 22.32
C PRO A 50 0.52 6.41 21.44
N ALA A 51 -0.37 7.09 20.73
CA ALA A 51 0.03 8.20 19.89
C ALA A 51 0.13 9.47 20.74
N ILE A 52 1.23 10.22 20.56
CA ILE A 52 1.41 11.54 21.18
C ILE A 52 0.28 12.47 20.73
N GLN A 53 -0.17 12.32 19.48
CA GLN A 53 -1.29 13.04 18.90
C GLN A 53 -2.22 12.08 18.14
N PRO A 54 -3.56 12.20 18.27
CA PRO A 54 -4.52 11.32 17.59
C PRO A 54 -4.35 11.28 16.06
N GLN A 55 -4.06 12.43 15.44
CA GLN A 55 -3.86 12.56 14.00
C GLN A 55 -2.68 11.72 13.48
N SER A 56 -1.59 11.61 14.23
CA SER A 56 -0.41 10.83 13.80
C SER A 56 -0.75 9.35 13.65
N LYS A 57 -1.55 8.80 14.57
CA LYS A 57 -2.03 7.41 14.49
C LYS A 57 -2.86 7.19 13.23
N THR A 58 -3.79 8.11 12.96
CA THR A 58 -4.66 8.05 11.79
C THR A 58 -3.86 8.20 10.50
N LEU A 59 -2.85 9.08 10.49
CA LEU A 59 -1.94 9.30 9.37
C LEU A 59 -1.14 8.04 9.06
N HIS A 60 -0.49 7.47 10.07
CA HIS A 60 0.31 6.25 9.92
C HIS A 60 -0.52 5.07 9.42
N ARG A 61 -1.75 4.90 9.96
CA ARG A 61 -2.70 3.89 9.46
C ARG A 61 -3.04 4.16 7.98
N LEU A 62 -3.39 5.39 7.63
CA LEU A 62 -3.80 5.75 6.28
C LEU A 62 -2.65 5.54 5.27
N SER A 63 -1.42 5.96 5.61
CA SER A 63 -0.23 5.73 4.79
C SER A 63 -0.01 4.23 4.53
N LEU A 64 -0.14 3.41 5.59
CA LEU A 64 0.01 1.96 5.47
C LEU A 64 -1.09 1.34 4.61
N ASP A 65 -2.35 1.75 4.76
CA ASP A 65 -3.46 1.22 3.96
C ASP A 65 -3.28 1.56 2.47
N VAL A 66 -2.81 2.78 2.15
CA VAL A 66 -2.48 3.18 0.77
C VAL A 66 -1.32 2.35 0.20
N ALA A 67 -0.26 2.12 0.98
CA ALA A 67 0.88 1.30 0.55
C ALA A 67 0.47 -0.16 0.29
N ARG A 68 -0.37 -0.74 1.15
CA ARG A 68 -0.92 -2.09 0.97
C ARG A 68 -1.82 -2.18 -0.26
N LEU A 69 -2.63 -1.14 -0.51
CA LEU A 69 -3.48 -1.08 -1.71
C LEU A 69 -2.65 -0.96 -2.99
N LEU A 70 -1.54 -0.22 -2.96
CA LEU A 70 -0.60 -0.14 -4.07
C LEU A 70 0.02 -1.49 -4.38
N LEU A 71 0.60 -2.16 -3.38
CA LEU A 71 1.21 -3.48 -3.55
C LEU A 71 0.20 -4.48 -4.11
N LEU A 72 -1.02 -4.44 -3.60
CA LEU A 72 -2.09 -5.30 -4.08
C LEU A 72 -2.47 -4.98 -5.53
N TYR A 73 -2.58 -3.71 -5.89
CA TYR A 73 -2.85 -3.28 -7.27
C TYR A 73 -1.76 -3.74 -8.25
N GLU A 74 -0.50 -3.59 -7.90
CA GLU A 74 0.65 -3.95 -8.75
C GLU A 74 0.80 -5.46 -8.94
N THR A 75 0.38 -6.25 -7.95
CA THR A 75 0.49 -7.71 -7.98
C THR A 75 -0.75 -8.40 -8.56
N ARG A 76 -1.92 -7.73 -8.56
CA ARG A 76 -3.22 -8.30 -8.96
C ARG A 76 -3.24 -8.89 -10.38
N THR A 77 -2.46 -8.34 -11.31
CA THR A 77 -2.47 -8.80 -12.72
C THR A 77 -1.52 -9.93 -13.03
N PHE A 78 -0.60 -10.23 -12.13
CA PHE A 78 0.27 -11.37 -12.26
C PHE A 78 -0.28 -12.52 -11.42
N ARG A 79 -1.07 -13.40 -12.03
CA ARG A 79 -1.68 -14.55 -11.31
C ARG A 79 -0.66 -15.38 -10.53
N SER A 80 0.55 -15.54 -11.07
CA SER A 80 1.65 -16.26 -10.40
C SER A 80 2.21 -15.55 -9.16
N LEU A 81 1.99 -14.24 -9.03
CA LEU A 81 2.39 -13.45 -7.86
C LEU A 81 1.31 -13.48 -6.76
N ALA A 82 0.04 -13.46 -7.17
CA ALA A 82 -1.11 -13.48 -6.26
C ALA A 82 -1.21 -14.77 -5.42
N VAL A 83 -0.67 -15.91 -5.89
CA VAL A 83 -0.74 -17.21 -5.17
C VAL A 83 -0.11 -17.17 -3.77
N TYR A 84 0.86 -16.29 -3.54
CA TYR A 84 1.60 -16.22 -2.27
C TYR A 84 1.17 -15.03 -1.40
N ILE A 85 0.30 -14.18 -1.93
CA ILE A 85 -0.39 -13.12 -1.20
C ILE A 85 -1.79 -13.65 -0.84
N VAL A 86 -1.82 -14.77 -0.13
CA VAL A 86 -3.00 -15.64 0.10
C VAL A 86 -4.15 -14.94 0.84
N GLU A 87 -3.92 -13.75 1.43
CA GLU A 87 -4.94 -13.01 2.18
C GLU A 87 -5.42 -11.72 1.49
N MET A 88 -5.00 -11.45 0.25
CA MET A 88 -5.40 -10.23 -0.46
C MET A 88 -6.29 -10.58 -1.66
N ASP A 89 -7.50 -11.05 -1.37
CA ASP A 89 -8.56 -11.25 -2.35
C ASP A 89 -9.34 -9.94 -2.63
N ASP A 90 -10.38 -10.01 -3.46
CA ASP A 90 -11.26 -8.87 -3.77
C ASP A 90 -11.93 -8.28 -2.51
N HIS A 91 -12.09 -9.06 -1.44
CA HIS A 91 -12.60 -8.57 -0.16
C HIS A 91 -11.59 -7.64 0.53
N THR A 92 -10.30 -7.97 0.48
CA THR A 92 -9.23 -7.11 0.99
C THR A 92 -9.12 -5.78 0.24
N PHE A 93 -9.34 -5.75 -1.07
CA PHE A 93 -9.47 -4.50 -1.84
C PHE A 93 -10.59 -3.60 -1.30
N GLY A 94 -11.80 -4.15 -1.18
CA GLY A 94 -12.97 -3.40 -0.69
C GLY A 94 -12.85 -2.99 0.78
N GLN A 95 -12.10 -3.73 1.58
CA GLN A 95 -11.77 -3.35 2.95
C GLN A 95 -10.80 -2.16 2.99
N LEU A 96 -9.68 -2.24 2.29
CA LEU A 96 -8.67 -1.18 2.24
C LEU A 96 -9.27 0.12 1.68
N ASP A 97 -10.08 0.03 0.62
CA ASP A 97 -10.79 1.18 0.06
C ASP A 97 -11.64 1.92 1.12
N ARG A 98 -12.45 1.18 1.89
CA ARG A 98 -13.26 1.77 2.96
C ARG A 98 -12.40 2.38 4.07
N GLN A 99 -11.33 1.70 4.46
CA GLN A 99 -10.40 2.17 5.49
C GLN A 99 -9.69 3.46 5.07
N ILE A 100 -9.27 3.56 3.80
CA ILE A 100 -8.63 4.76 3.24
C ILE A 100 -9.59 5.94 3.23
N LEU A 101 -10.82 5.74 2.75
CA LEU A 101 -11.84 6.80 2.73
C LEU A 101 -12.16 7.29 4.14
N GLN A 102 -12.28 6.37 5.10
CA GLN A 102 -12.49 6.72 6.50
C GLN A 102 -11.26 7.47 7.06
N GLY A 103 -10.04 7.03 6.77
CA GLY A 103 -8.82 7.67 7.23
C GLY A 103 -8.68 9.11 6.74
N PHE A 104 -9.05 9.40 5.49
CA PHE A 104 -9.10 10.78 4.99
C PHE A 104 -10.13 11.64 5.72
N ALA A 105 -11.32 11.10 5.98
CA ALA A 105 -12.37 11.82 6.72
C ALA A 105 -11.95 12.09 8.17
N ASP A 106 -11.39 11.08 8.84
CA ASP A 106 -10.88 11.16 10.21
C ASP A 106 -9.78 12.23 10.30
N LEU A 107 -8.79 12.20 9.41
CA LEU A 107 -7.69 13.17 9.40
C LEU A 107 -8.15 14.59 9.13
N ALA A 108 -9.11 14.79 8.22
CA ALA A 108 -9.64 16.13 7.96
C ALA A 108 -10.32 16.73 9.21
N GLY A 109 -10.99 15.90 10.02
CA GLY A 109 -11.57 16.32 11.30
C GLY A 109 -10.55 16.51 12.41
N GLN A 110 -9.51 15.66 12.46
CA GLN A 110 -8.48 15.69 13.50
C GLN A 110 -7.40 16.75 13.24
N TRP A 111 -7.17 17.12 11.98
CA TRP A 111 -6.08 17.99 11.58
C TRP A 111 -6.51 19.10 10.59
N PRO A 112 -7.33 20.06 11.05
CA PRO A 112 -7.96 21.04 10.16
C PRO A 112 -6.97 21.89 9.34
N GLN A 113 -5.79 22.15 9.88
CA GLN A 113 -4.76 22.95 9.21
C GLN A 113 -4.19 22.32 7.92
N HIS A 114 -4.33 21.01 7.72
CA HIS A 114 -3.92 20.31 6.48
C HIS A 114 -5.11 19.88 5.61
N THR A 115 -6.33 20.36 5.90
CA THR A 115 -7.55 19.94 5.17
C THR A 115 -7.40 20.11 3.66
N ASP A 116 -6.84 21.22 3.18
CA ASP A 116 -6.68 21.45 1.75
C ASP A 116 -5.77 20.41 1.08
N GLU A 117 -4.69 20.01 1.75
CA GLU A 117 -3.79 18.97 1.26
C GLU A 117 -4.46 17.60 1.29
N LEU A 118 -5.14 17.25 2.40
CA LEU A 118 -5.90 16.01 2.52
C LEU A 118 -7.00 15.91 1.46
N VAL A 119 -7.71 17.00 1.15
CA VAL A 119 -8.70 17.05 0.07
C VAL A 119 -8.05 16.82 -1.29
N ARG A 120 -6.88 17.42 -1.56
CA ARG A 120 -6.15 17.18 -2.82
C ARG A 120 -5.72 15.73 -2.96
N LEU A 121 -5.21 15.11 -1.90
CA LEU A 121 -4.82 13.69 -1.90
C LEU A 121 -6.03 12.78 -2.06
N LYS A 122 -7.13 13.06 -1.34
CA LYS A 122 -8.37 12.31 -1.48
C LYS A 122 -8.94 12.38 -2.90
N ARG A 123 -8.89 13.53 -3.57
CA ARG A 123 -9.34 13.67 -4.97
C ARG A 123 -8.57 12.74 -5.92
N LYS A 124 -7.26 12.55 -5.70
CA LYS A 124 -6.47 11.56 -6.46
C LYS A 124 -6.98 10.14 -6.21
N CYS A 125 -7.30 9.82 -4.96
CA CYS A 125 -7.88 8.53 -4.59
C CYS A 125 -9.24 8.31 -5.28
N ASP A 126 -10.14 9.30 -5.19
CA ASP A 126 -11.48 9.25 -5.82
C ASP A 126 -11.38 9.07 -7.34
N PHE A 127 -10.39 9.71 -7.99
CA PHE A 127 -10.17 9.61 -9.43
C PHE A 127 -9.79 8.18 -9.88
N ILE A 128 -8.94 7.49 -9.11
CA ILE A 128 -8.49 6.13 -9.47
C ILE A 128 -9.40 5.02 -8.96
N ARG A 129 -10.21 5.30 -7.94
CA ARG A 129 -11.06 4.31 -7.25
C ARG A 129 -11.92 3.46 -8.20
N PRO A 130 -12.59 3.99 -9.23
CA PRO A 130 -13.33 3.15 -10.18
C PRO A 130 -12.46 2.07 -10.82
N ARG A 131 -11.22 2.40 -11.18
CA ARG A 131 -10.26 1.46 -11.79
C ARG A 131 -9.71 0.44 -10.80
N LEU A 132 -9.73 0.74 -9.50
CA LEU A 132 -9.32 -0.19 -8.44
C LEU A 132 -10.44 -1.20 -8.14
N LEU A 133 -11.70 -0.75 -8.20
CA LEU A 133 -12.87 -1.56 -7.86
C LEU A 133 -13.43 -2.34 -9.05
N GLN A 134 -13.29 -1.83 -10.27
CA GLN A 134 -13.85 -2.43 -11.49
C GLN A 134 -12.74 -3.01 -12.36
N TYR A 135 -12.59 -4.34 -12.29
CA TYR A 135 -11.57 -5.09 -13.00
C TYR A 135 -11.85 -5.23 -14.52
N ASP A 136 -13.12 -5.08 -14.93
CA ASP A 136 -13.60 -5.21 -16.30
C ASP A 136 -13.31 -3.98 -17.18
N LEU A 137 -12.99 -2.82 -16.58
CA LEU A 137 -12.69 -1.57 -17.29
C LEU A 137 -11.34 -1.53 -18.03
N GLY A 138 -10.61 -2.65 -18.10
CA GLY A 138 -9.29 -2.72 -18.69
C GLY A 138 -8.21 -2.22 -17.73
N TRP A 139 -7.32 -3.12 -17.32
CA TRP A 139 -6.21 -2.79 -16.43
C TRP A 139 -5.22 -1.83 -17.11
N VAL A 140 -4.97 -0.67 -16.50
CA VAL A 140 -3.99 0.32 -16.96
C VAL A 140 -2.91 0.54 -15.88
N PRO A 141 -1.83 -0.28 -15.87
CA PRO A 141 -0.87 -0.37 -14.77
C PRO A 141 -0.29 0.97 -14.34
N GLY A 142 0.07 1.82 -15.31
CA GLY A 142 0.86 3.01 -15.03
C GLY A 142 0.10 4.13 -14.34
N SER A 143 -1.23 4.20 -14.49
CA SER A 143 -1.98 5.37 -14.01
C SER A 143 -2.36 5.26 -12.53
N ALA A 144 -2.99 4.16 -12.10
CA ALA A 144 -3.43 4.04 -10.72
C ALA A 144 -2.27 3.86 -9.74
N ALA A 145 -1.23 3.10 -10.13
CA ALA A 145 -0.01 2.96 -9.33
C ALA A 145 0.67 4.33 -9.10
N LEU A 146 0.79 5.15 -10.14
CA LEU A 146 1.34 6.50 -10.03
C LEU A 146 0.57 7.37 -9.02
N TYR A 147 -0.77 7.38 -9.08
CA TYR A 147 -1.56 8.16 -8.14
C TYR A 147 -1.48 7.61 -6.71
N LEU A 148 -1.50 6.28 -6.52
CA LEU A 148 -1.31 5.67 -5.20
C LEU A 148 0.06 6.03 -4.60
N GLY A 149 1.14 5.99 -5.40
CA GLY A 149 2.47 6.46 -5.00
C GLY A 149 2.46 7.94 -4.59
N GLN A 150 1.86 8.81 -5.39
CA GLN A 150 1.72 10.23 -5.06
C GLN A 150 0.91 10.48 -3.77
N ILE A 151 -0.10 9.65 -3.50
CA ILE A 151 -0.88 9.72 -2.27
C ILE A 151 0.01 9.33 -1.08
N ALA A 152 0.72 8.21 -1.15
CA ALA A 152 1.61 7.74 -0.09
C ALA A 152 2.70 8.77 0.22
N GLU A 153 3.36 9.32 -0.81
CA GLU A 153 4.36 10.38 -0.65
C GLU A 153 3.76 11.65 -0.02
N GLY A 154 2.53 12.02 -0.43
CA GLY A 154 1.82 13.16 0.14
C GLY A 154 1.53 12.99 1.62
N LEU A 155 1.03 11.82 2.03
CA LEU A 155 0.78 11.50 3.43
C LEU A 155 2.08 11.48 4.25
N ASN A 156 3.17 10.93 3.71
CA ASN A 156 4.46 10.91 4.41
C ASN A 156 5.03 12.32 4.63
N ARG A 157 4.79 13.26 3.70
CA ARG A 157 5.22 14.66 3.90
C ARG A 157 4.50 15.35 5.05
N LEU A 158 3.26 14.95 5.35
CA LEU A 158 2.50 15.47 6.49
C LEU A 158 3.05 14.98 7.84
N ASP A 159 3.78 13.87 7.87
CA ASP A 159 4.38 13.31 9.10
C ASP A 159 5.67 14.04 9.52
N VAL A 160 6.33 14.71 8.57
CA VAL A 160 7.65 15.36 8.76
C VAL A 160 7.49 16.87 9.10
N GLN A 161 6.24 17.37 9.19
CA GLN A 161 5.90 18.77 9.49
C GLN A 161 5.45 18.96 10.93
#